data_AF-B1VJ65-F1
#
_entry.id   AF-B1VJ65-F1
#
_cell.length_a   1.000
_cell.length_b   1.000
_cell.length_c   1.000
_cell.angle_alpha   90.00
_cell.angle_beta   90.00
_cell.angle_gamma   90.00
#
_symmetry.space_group_name_H-M   'P 1'
#
loop_
_entity.id
_entity.type
_entity.pdbx_description
1 polymer ?
#
loop_
_entity_poly.entity_id
_entity_poly.type
_entity_poly.pdbx_seq_one_letter_code
_entity_poly.pdbx_strand_id
1 'polypeptide(L)'
;MSELTREEKYKITSESLTGLTELRKFAKTKNFEWLENLANQLNGIVEEQREEFELRKLELAELEEKRLKAIKYLEELGLDPETIHISVFETTDKKGKKRKSKNTPAKYRFTHPETGKTDTWTGIGRMKKGLQLLIDAGHSLDEFLIDKASDAKDDIKEAEKLFENHPSSLG
;
A
#
# COMPACT_ATOMS: atom_id res chain seq x y z
N MET A 1 -9.09 -11.02 37.19
CA MET A 1 -7.73 -10.44 37.15
C MET A 1 -7.70 -9.47 35.99
N SER A 2 -7.65 -8.16 36.25
CA SER A 2 -7.56 -7.15 35.19
C SER A 2 -6.23 -7.30 34.47
N GLU A 3 -6.27 -7.57 33.17
CA GLU A 3 -5.07 -7.54 32.35
C GLU A 3 -4.64 -6.10 32.14
N LEU A 4 -3.37 -5.81 32.41
CA LEU A 4 -2.79 -4.50 32.18
C LEU A 4 -2.78 -4.20 30.67
N THR A 5 -3.18 -2.99 30.29
CA THR A 5 -3.14 -2.56 28.88
C THR A 5 -1.70 -2.49 28.38
N ARG A 6 -1.51 -2.53 27.06
CA ARG A 6 -0.18 -2.48 26.43
C ARG A 6 0.58 -1.20 26.79
N GLU A 7 -0.13 -0.07 26.83
CA GLU A 7 0.43 1.24 27.15
C GLU A 7 0.89 1.32 28.61
N GLU A 8 0.08 0.81 29.54
CA GLU A 8 0.44 0.73 30.94
C GLU A 8 1.66 -0.19 31.17
N LYS A 9 1.76 -1.30 30.45
CA LYS A 9 2.97 -2.16 30.47
C LYS A 9 4.19 -1.37 30.04
N TYR A 10 4.10 -0.62 28.93
CA TYR A 10 5.22 0.18 28.43
C TYR A 10 5.62 1.29 29.39
N LYS A 11 4.65 1.95 30.02
CA LYS A 11 4.92 2.97 31.03
C LYS A 11 5.72 2.40 32.20
N ILE A 12 5.26 1.29 32.79
CA ILE A 12 5.96 0.63 33.89
C ILE A 12 7.37 0.18 33.48
N THR A 13 7.53 -0.38 32.28
CA THR A 13 8.85 -0.77 31.79
C THR A 13 9.77 0.44 31.60
N SER A 14 9.26 1.58 31.13
CA SER A 14 10.07 2.79 30.96
C SER A 14 10.52 3.36 32.30
N GLU A 15 9.62 3.45 33.29
CA GLU A 15 9.94 3.92 34.64
C GLU A 15 11.00 3.02 35.29
N SER A 16 10.81 1.69 35.27
CA SER A 16 11.75 0.73 35.85
C SER A 16 13.13 0.70 35.17
N LEU A 17 13.23 0.98 33.86
CA LEU A 17 14.51 1.03 33.14
C LEU A 17 15.28 2.35 33.39
N THR A 18 14.63 3.42 33.83
CA THR A 18 15.31 4.71 34.13
C THR A 18 16.04 4.71 35.47
N GLY A 19 15.54 3.96 36.45
CA GLY A 19 16.10 3.90 37.80
C GLY A 19 17.30 2.95 37.90
N LEU A 20 18.54 3.45 37.87
CA LEU A 20 19.75 2.63 37.97
C LEU A 20 19.78 1.72 39.22
N THR A 21 19.28 2.20 40.35
CA THR A 21 19.21 1.43 41.60
C THR A 21 18.24 0.24 41.48
N GLU A 22 17.11 0.43 40.82
CA GLU A 22 16.11 -0.62 40.60
C GLU A 22 16.61 -1.63 39.57
N LEU A 23 17.20 -1.14 38.48
CA LEU A 23 17.81 -1.97 37.45
C LEU A 23 18.91 -2.87 38.02
N ARG A 24 19.76 -2.34 38.91
CA ARG A 24 20.78 -3.14 39.62
C ARG A 24 20.17 -4.20 40.54
N LYS A 25 19.09 -3.88 41.25
CA LYS A 25 18.38 -4.86 42.09
C LYS A 25 17.78 -5.96 41.22
N PHE A 26 17.15 -5.61 40.10
CA PHE A 26 16.59 -6.56 39.14
C PHE A 26 17.68 -7.43 38.50
N ALA A 27 18.81 -6.86 38.09
CA ALA A 27 19.91 -7.60 37.48
C ALA A 27 20.47 -8.70 38.40
N LYS A 28 20.52 -8.46 39.71
CA LYS A 28 20.93 -9.47 40.70
C LYS A 28 20.00 -10.69 40.77
N THR A 29 18.78 -10.59 40.26
CA THR A 29 17.81 -11.72 40.24
C THR A 29 17.94 -12.60 39.00
N LYS A 30 18.76 -12.22 38.01
CA LYS A 30 18.89 -12.89 36.72
C LYS A 30 20.30 -13.47 36.52
N ASN A 31 20.41 -14.39 35.57
CA ASN A 31 21.70 -14.96 35.17
C ASN A 31 22.53 -13.93 34.38
N PHE A 32 23.85 -14.01 34.51
CA PHE A 32 24.80 -13.16 33.81
C PHE A 32 24.66 -13.23 32.28
N GLU A 33 24.57 -14.44 31.72
CA GLU A 33 24.41 -14.66 30.26
C GLU A 33 23.13 -13.98 29.73
N TRP A 34 22.05 -13.99 30.52
CA TRP A 34 20.82 -13.29 30.16
C TRP A 34 21.00 -11.78 30.14
N LEU A 35 21.75 -11.22 31.10
CA LEU A 35 22.07 -9.79 31.14
C LEU A 35 22.96 -9.36 29.98
N GLU A 36 23.93 -10.20 29.60
CA GLU A 36 24.81 -9.96 28.47
C GLU A 36 24.03 -9.93 27.15
N ASN A 37 23.12 -10.89 26.95
CA ASN A 37 22.24 -10.89 25.78
C ASN A 37 21.34 -9.64 25.74
N LEU A 38 20.72 -9.27 26.87
CA LEU A 38 19.91 -8.06 26.96
C LEU A 38 20.73 -6.80 26.60
N ALA A 39 21.97 -6.70 27.10
CA ALA A 39 22.85 -5.59 26.79
C ALA A 39 23.18 -5.52 25.30
N ASN A 40 23.47 -6.67 24.66
CA ASN A 40 23.71 -6.73 23.22
C ASN A 40 22.49 -6.29 22.41
N GLN A 41 21.29 -6.72 22.79
CA GLN A 41 20.05 -6.29 22.15
C GLN A 41 19.81 -4.79 22.29
N LEU A 42 20.00 -4.24 23.49
CA LEU A 42 19.86 -2.79 23.72
C LEU A 42 20.90 -2.00 22.94
N ASN A 43 22.15 -2.47 22.87
CA ASN A 43 23.17 -1.83 22.06
C ASN A 43 22.83 -1.84 20.56
N GLY A 44 22.29 -2.96 20.04
CA GLY A 44 21.80 -3.02 18.66
C GLY A 44 20.69 -2.00 18.38
N ILE A 45 19.69 -1.92 19.26
CA ILE A 45 18.60 -0.93 19.15
C ILE A 45 19.15 0.50 19.22
N VAL A 46 20.12 0.76 20.10
CA VAL A 46 20.75 2.09 20.21
C VAL A 46 21.49 2.45 18.93
N GLU A 47 22.19 1.51 18.30
CA GLU A 47 22.91 1.76 17.05
C GLU A 47 21.96 2.03 15.89
N GLU A 48 20.90 1.22 15.75
CA GLU A 48 19.84 1.45 14.76
C GLU A 48 19.23 2.86 14.92
N GLN A 49 18.93 3.26 16.15
CA GLN A 49 18.39 4.60 16.44
C GLN A 49 19.40 5.72 16.21
N ARG A 50 20.71 5.47 16.41
CA ARG A 50 21.77 6.44 16.09
C ARG A 50 21.86 6.67 14.59
N GLU A 51 21.89 5.60 13.81
CA GLU A 51 21.93 5.68 12.34
C GLU A 51 20.70 6.44 11.80
N GLU A 52 19.50 6.11 12.28
CA GLU A 52 18.27 6.82 11.90
C GLU A 52 18.31 8.30 12.28
N PHE A 53 18.80 8.62 13.49
CA PHE A 53 18.90 9.99 13.96
C PHE A 53 19.92 10.80 13.14
N GLU A 54 21.08 10.22 12.82
CA GLU A 54 22.11 10.85 12.00
C GLU A 54 21.62 11.07 10.57
N LEU A 55 20.96 10.09 9.97
CA LEU A 55 20.38 10.23 8.63
C LEU A 55 19.34 11.36 8.61
N ARG A 56 18.43 11.37 9.58
CA ARG A 56 17.42 12.45 9.70
C ARG A 56 18.07 13.81 9.91
N LYS A 57 19.15 13.89 10.68
CA LYS A 57 19.91 15.12 10.89
C LYS A 57 20.57 15.59 9.60
N LEU A 58 21.11 14.67 8.80
CA LEU A 58 21.71 14.97 7.51
C LEU A 58 20.65 15.45 6.50
N GLU A 59 19.49 14.80 6.43
CA GLU A 59 18.37 15.24 5.60
C GLU A 59 17.89 16.66 5.96
N LEU A 60 17.78 16.96 7.26
CA LEU A 60 17.42 18.29 7.73
C LEU A 60 18.50 19.32 7.37
N ALA A 61 19.78 18.98 7.51
CA ALA A 61 20.89 19.84 7.13
C ALA A 61 20.91 20.11 5.62
N GLU A 62 20.69 19.09 4.78
CA GLU A 62 20.58 19.27 3.34
C GLU A 62 19.39 20.16 2.94
N LEU A 63 18.24 20.00 3.60
CA LEU A 63 17.06 20.82 3.36
C LEU A 63 17.33 22.27 3.77
N GLU A 64 17.99 22.48 4.90
CA GLU A 64 18.39 23.80 5.36
C GLU A 64 19.41 24.45 4.42
N GLU A 65 20.41 23.70 3.94
CA GLU A 65 21.34 24.19 2.93
C GLU A 65 20.63 24.60 1.63
N LYS A 66 19.70 23.77 1.15
CA LYS A 66 18.89 24.07 -0.05
C LYS A 66 18.06 25.33 0.18
N ARG A 67 17.47 25.48 1.36
CA ARG A 67 16.71 26.67 1.76
C ARG A 67 17.61 27.91 1.76
N LEU A 68 18.77 27.85 2.37
CA LEU A 68 19.73 28.96 2.41
C LEU A 68 20.24 29.33 1.00
N LYS A 69 20.51 28.33 0.15
CA LYS A 69 20.89 28.56 -1.27
C LYS A 69 19.77 29.24 -2.04
N ALA A 70 18.50 28.83 -1.82
CA ALA A 70 17.35 29.46 -2.45
C ALA A 70 17.18 30.91 -1.99
N ILE A 71 17.31 31.19 -0.69
CA ILE A 71 17.25 32.56 -0.15
C ILE A 71 18.33 33.45 -0.78
N LYS A 72 19.59 32.99 -0.81
CA LYS A 72 20.69 33.74 -1.44
C LYS A 72 20.44 34.04 -2.92
N TYR A 73 19.89 33.07 -3.66
CA TYR A 73 19.56 33.27 -5.06
C TYR A 73 18.43 34.30 -5.25
N LEU A 74 17.43 34.31 -4.36
CA LEU A 74 16.36 35.30 -4.38
C LEU A 74 16.89 36.71 -4.06
N GLU A 75 17.78 36.83 -3.08
CA GLU A 75 18.48 38.07 -2.75
C GLU A 75 19.30 38.60 -3.95
N GLU A 76 19.99 37.73 -4.68
CA GLU A 76 20.74 38.10 -5.89
C GLU A 76 19.83 38.64 -7.00
N LEU A 77 18.60 38.13 -7.11
CA LEU A 77 17.58 38.65 -8.02
C LEU A 77 16.93 39.95 -7.52
N GLY A 78 17.32 40.47 -6.36
CA GLY A 78 16.74 41.66 -5.73
C GLY A 78 15.31 41.44 -5.25
N LEU A 79 14.93 40.19 -4.98
CA LEU A 79 13.58 39.80 -4.61
C LEU A 79 13.56 39.38 -3.13
N ASP A 80 12.87 40.15 -2.29
CA ASP A 80 12.80 39.86 -0.86
C ASP A 80 12.00 38.57 -0.61
N PRO A 81 12.56 37.56 0.08
CA PRO A 81 11.91 36.27 0.29
C PRO A 81 10.58 36.36 1.05
N GLU A 82 10.34 37.44 1.81
CA GLU A 82 9.06 37.69 2.50
C GLU A 82 7.96 38.26 1.58
N THR A 83 8.35 38.89 0.47
CA THR A 83 7.41 39.53 -0.48
C THR A 83 6.96 38.57 -1.60
N ILE A 84 7.62 37.42 -1.74
CA ILE A 84 7.31 36.41 -2.74
C ILE A 84 6.08 35.62 -2.30
N HIS A 85 4.91 36.11 -2.70
CA HIS A 85 3.68 35.36 -2.57
C HIS A 85 3.55 34.38 -3.75
N ILE A 86 3.58 33.08 -3.46
CA ILE A 86 3.17 32.06 -4.42
C ILE A 86 1.69 32.32 -4.73
N SER A 87 1.35 32.68 -5.97
CA SER A 87 -0.04 32.81 -6.37
C SER A 87 -0.69 31.41 -6.39
N VAL A 88 -1.40 31.06 -5.30
CA VAL A 88 -2.19 29.82 -5.19
C VAL A 88 -3.43 29.83 -6.11
N PHE A 89 -3.51 30.75 -7.08
CA PHE A 89 -4.65 30.88 -7.99
C PHE A 89 -4.55 30.06 -9.27
N GLU A 90 -3.50 29.26 -9.47
CA GLU A 90 -3.41 28.31 -10.60
C GLU A 90 -3.30 26.84 -10.17
N THR A 91 -3.88 26.49 -9.02
CA THR A 91 -4.19 25.09 -8.67
C THR A 91 -5.68 24.90 -8.49
N THR A 92 -6.47 25.24 -9.51
CA THR A 92 -7.83 24.71 -9.62
C THR A 92 -7.76 23.24 -10.03
N ASP A 93 -8.34 22.38 -9.18
CA ASP A 93 -8.80 21.02 -9.50
C ASP A 93 -7.77 19.94 -9.81
N LYS A 94 -7.07 19.46 -8.78
CA LYS A 94 -6.70 18.03 -8.70
C LYS A 94 -7.20 17.40 -7.41
N LYS A 95 -8.54 17.30 -7.32
CA LYS A 95 -9.23 16.29 -6.52
C LYS A 95 -8.47 14.95 -6.68
N GLY A 96 -8.13 14.34 -5.55
CA GLY A 96 -7.24 13.18 -5.45
C GLY A 96 -7.39 12.18 -6.58
N LYS A 97 -6.34 12.07 -7.40
CA LYS A 97 -6.22 11.00 -8.39
C LYS A 97 -5.95 9.72 -7.61
N LYS A 98 -7.02 9.04 -7.17
CA LYS A 98 -6.96 7.60 -6.84
C LYS A 98 -6.14 6.97 -7.95
N ARG A 99 -5.01 6.35 -7.58
CA ARG A 99 -4.15 5.60 -8.50
C ARG A 99 -5.08 4.73 -9.35
N LYS A 100 -5.28 5.09 -10.61
CA LYS A 100 -5.95 4.21 -11.58
C LYS A 100 -5.04 2.99 -11.64
N SER A 101 -5.45 1.92 -10.94
CA SER A 101 -4.86 0.60 -11.10
C SER A 101 -4.75 0.36 -12.61
N LYS A 102 -3.55 0.00 -13.06
CA LYS A 102 -3.23 -0.25 -14.45
C LYS A 102 -4.28 -1.24 -14.98
N ASN A 103 -5.11 -0.81 -15.92
CA ASN A 103 -6.22 -1.59 -16.44
C ASN A 103 -5.62 -2.78 -17.20
N THR A 104 -5.35 -3.87 -16.48
CA THR A 104 -4.72 -5.05 -17.04
C THR A 104 -5.83 -5.82 -17.76
N PRO A 105 -5.65 -6.22 -19.02
CA PRO A 105 -6.68 -6.93 -19.76
C PRO A 105 -7.09 -8.21 -19.02
N ALA A 106 -8.37 -8.55 -19.06
CA ALA A 106 -8.84 -9.80 -18.50
C ALA A 106 -8.17 -10.99 -19.21
N LYS A 107 -7.83 -12.02 -18.44
CA LYS A 107 -7.18 -13.24 -18.94
C LYS A 107 -8.17 -14.38 -19.12
N TYR A 108 -9.23 -14.42 -18.30
CA TYR A 108 -10.24 -15.48 -18.34
C TYR A 108 -11.67 -14.91 -18.42
N ARG A 109 -12.56 -15.55 -19.18
CA ARG A 109 -14.00 -15.26 -19.31
C ARG A 109 -14.79 -16.53 -18.98
N PHE A 110 -15.73 -16.45 -18.05
CA PHE A 110 -16.52 -17.61 -17.62
C PHE A 110 -17.97 -17.20 -17.33
N THR A 111 -18.89 -18.15 -17.46
CA THR A 111 -20.30 -17.95 -17.08
C THR A 111 -20.53 -18.51 -15.69
N HIS A 112 -21.01 -17.68 -14.77
CA HIS A 112 -21.25 -18.10 -13.40
C HIS A 112 -22.40 -19.14 -13.34
N PRO A 113 -22.19 -20.34 -12.77
CA PRO A 113 -23.19 -21.42 -12.80
C PRO A 113 -24.49 -21.06 -12.08
N GLU A 114 -24.42 -20.31 -10.96
CA GLU A 114 -25.61 -19.93 -10.19
C GLU A 114 -26.35 -18.68 -10.70
N THR A 115 -25.64 -17.72 -11.31
CA THR A 115 -26.25 -16.43 -11.70
C THR A 115 -26.43 -16.28 -13.20
N GLY A 116 -25.85 -17.19 -14.00
CA GLY A 116 -25.90 -17.18 -15.46
C GLY A 116 -25.16 -16.00 -16.12
N LYS A 117 -24.46 -15.17 -15.35
CA LYS A 117 -23.78 -13.96 -15.84
C LYS A 117 -22.36 -14.26 -16.28
N THR A 118 -21.96 -13.65 -17.40
CA THR A 118 -20.59 -13.73 -17.90
C THR A 118 -19.69 -12.74 -17.15
N ASP A 119 -18.67 -13.29 -16.49
CA ASP A 119 -17.72 -12.57 -15.66
C ASP A 119 -16.30 -12.77 -16.21
N THR A 120 -15.44 -11.77 -16.00
CA THR A 120 -14.03 -11.85 -16.40
C THR A 120 -13.07 -11.77 -15.22
N TRP A 121 -11.92 -12.42 -15.32
CA TRP A 121 -10.87 -12.42 -14.30
C TRP A 121 -9.49 -12.16 -14.89
N THR A 122 -8.72 -11.28 -14.26
CA THR A 122 -7.39 -10.85 -14.72
C THR A 122 -6.27 -11.83 -14.35
N GLY A 123 -6.58 -12.87 -13.57
CA GLY A 123 -5.57 -13.81 -13.04
C GLY A 123 -4.71 -13.24 -11.91
N ILE A 124 -5.00 -12.02 -11.44
CA ILE A 124 -4.28 -11.33 -10.37
C ILE A 124 -5.16 -11.32 -9.11
N GLY A 125 -4.63 -11.82 -8.00
CA GLY A 125 -5.31 -11.84 -6.70
C GLY A 125 -6.20 -13.06 -6.49
N ARG A 126 -7.21 -12.96 -5.62
CA ARG A 126 -8.13 -14.07 -5.33
C ARG A 126 -9.02 -14.35 -6.54
N MET A 127 -9.23 -15.63 -6.83
CA MET A 127 -10.10 -16.10 -7.90
C MET A 127 -11.56 -15.72 -7.64
N LYS A 128 -12.31 -15.37 -8.69
CA LYS A 128 -13.75 -15.08 -8.59
C LYS A 128 -14.52 -16.36 -8.24
N LYS A 129 -15.52 -16.25 -7.35
CA LYS A 129 -16.32 -17.39 -6.85
C LYS A 129 -16.90 -18.27 -7.97
N GLY A 130 -17.45 -17.68 -9.02
CA GLY A 130 -18.02 -18.46 -10.12
C GLY A 130 -16.99 -19.28 -10.89
N LEU A 131 -15.76 -18.78 -11.05
CA LEU A 131 -14.67 -19.53 -11.69
C LEU A 131 -14.14 -20.64 -10.78
N GLN A 132 -14.09 -20.36 -9.48
CA GLN A 132 -13.70 -21.36 -8.48
C GLN A 132 -14.68 -22.54 -8.45
N LEU A 133 -15.99 -22.28 -8.49
CA LEU A 133 -17.01 -23.34 -8.58
C LEU A 133 -16.88 -24.19 -9.85
N LEU A 134 -16.50 -23.60 -10.98
CA LEU A 134 -16.29 -24.34 -12.23
C LEU A 134 -15.07 -25.27 -12.13
N ILE A 135 -13.99 -24.81 -11.49
CA ILE A 135 -12.81 -25.64 -11.25
C ILE A 135 -13.11 -26.75 -10.24
N ASP A 136 -13.85 -26.46 -9.18
CA ASP A 136 -14.29 -27.44 -8.20
C ASP A 136 -15.23 -28.49 -8.83
N ALA A 137 -15.98 -28.13 -9.88
CA ALA A 137 -16.79 -29.03 -10.68
C ALA A 137 -15.98 -29.89 -11.69
N GLY A 138 -14.66 -29.71 -11.76
CA GLY A 138 -13.75 -30.51 -12.57
C GLY A 138 -13.35 -29.88 -13.92
N HIS A 139 -13.70 -28.62 -14.18
CA HIS A 139 -13.27 -27.92 -15.39
C HIS A 139 -11.84 -27.36 -15.28
N SER A 140 -11.12 -27.34 -16.39
CA SER A 140 -9.77 -26.79 -16.43
C SER A 140 -9.79 -25.27 -16.60
N LEU A 141 -8.89 -24.56 -15.89
CA LEU A 141 -8.79 -23.09 -15.98
C LEU A 141 -8.49 -22.61 -17.41
N ASP A 142 -7.80 -23.42 -18.21
CA ASP A 142 -7.44 -23.11 -19.59
C ASP A 142 -8.65 -23.08 -20.55
N GLU A 143 -9.76 -23.73 -20.19
CA GLU A 143 -11.01 -23.69 -20.97
C GLU A 143 -11.63 -22.29 -21.00
N PHE A 144 -11.29 -21.46 -20.00
CA PHE A 144 -11.83 -20.11 -19.85
C PHE A 144 -10.85 -19.03 -20.32
N LEU A 145 -9.72 -19.40 -20.91
CA LEU A 145 -8.69 -18.46 -21.35
C LEU A 145 -9.21 -17.63 -22.54
N ILE A 146 -9.10 -16.31 -22.42
CA ILE A 146 -9.43 -15.40 -23.49
C ILE A 146 -8.28 -15.38 -24.49
N ASP A 147 -8.38 -16.18 -25.55
CA ASP A 147 -7.58 -15.97 -26.74
C ASP A 147 -8.18 -14.79 -27.52
N LYS A 148 -7.39 -13.72 -27.72
CA LYS A 148 -7.84 -12.49 -28.39
C LYS A 148 -8.46 -12.70 -29.79
N ALA A 149 -8.34 -13.88 -30.37
CA ALA A 149 -8.90 -14.25 -31.67
C ALA A 149 -10.28 -14.93 -31.61
N SER A 150 -10.71 -15.48 -30.46
CA SER A 150 -12.00 -16.18 -30.32
C SER A 150 -13.15 -15.26 -29.92
N ASP A 151 -12.92 -14.30 -29.02
CA ASP A 151 -13.95 -13.35 -28.55
C ASP A 151 -14.57 -12.53 -29.69
N ALA A 152 -13.80 -12.19 -30.72
CA ALA A 152 -14.31 -11.45 -31.88
C ALA A 152 -15.37 -12.22 -32.69
N LYS A 153 -15.42 -13.56 -32.60
CA LYS A 153 -16.41 -14.38 -33.31
C LYS A 153 -17.68 -14.60 -32.50
N ASP A 154 -17.56 -14.66 -31.18
CA ASP A 154 -18.70 -14.86 -30.29
C ASP A 154 -19.51 -13.57 -30.11
N ASP A 155 -18.84 -12.41 -30.07
CA ASP A 155 -19.50 -11.10 -30.05
C ASP A 155 -20.27 -10.84 -31.38
N ILE A 156 -19.76 -11.33 -32.51
CA ILE A 156 -20.46 -11.26 -33.81
C ILE A 156 -21.66 -12.23 -33.84
N LYS A 157 -21.53 -13.45 -33.32
CA LYS A 157 -22.66 -14.41 -33.24
C LYS A 157 -23.77 -13.97 -32.30
N GLU A 158 -23.41 -13.31 -31.19
CA GLU A 158 -24.40 -12.77 -30.25
C GLU A 158 -25.11 -11.54 -30.84
N ALA A 159 -24.40 -10.71 -31.59
CA ALA A 159 -25.00 -9.63 -32.38
C ALA A 159 -25.93 -10.17 -33.50
N GLU A 160 -25.55 -11.22 -34.23
CA GLU A 160 -26.40 -11.84 -35.25
C GLU A 160 -27.67 -12.47 -34.66
N LYS A 161 -27.57 -13.18 -33.52
CA LYS A 161 -28.74 -13.72 -32.80
C LYS A 161 -29.70 -12.65 -32.26
N LEU A 162 -29.19 -11.46 -31.93
CA LEU A 162 -29.99 -10.32 -31.51
C LEU A 162 -30.75 -9.70 -32.70
N PHE A 163 -30.18 -9.74 -33.91
CA PHE A 163 -30.84 -9.24 -35.12
C PHE A 163 -31.86 -10.21 -35.72
N GLU A 164 -31.74 -11.52 -35.49
CA GLU A 164 -32.65 -12.53 -36.05
C GLU A 164 -34.02 -12.63 -35.35
N ASN A 165 -34.18 -12.09 -34.13
CA ASN A 165 -35.40 -12.21 -33.33
C ASN A 165 -36.38 -11.03 -33.44
N HIS A 166 -36.23 -10.16 -34.44
CA HIS A 166 -37.25 -9.16 -34.76
C HIS A 166 -37.85 -9.44 -36.14
N PRO A 167 -39.01 -10.13 -36.22
CA PRO A 167 -39.77 -10.12 -37.46
C PRO A 167 -40.19 -8.68 -37.75
N SER A 168 -39.73 -8.18 -38.88
CA SER A 168 -40.11 -6.90 -39.47
C SER A 168 -41.64 -6.77 -39.50
N SER A 169 -42.19 -6.07 -38.50
CA SER A 169 -43.57 -5.56 -38.51
C SER A 169 -43.48 -4.05 -38.67
N LEU A 170 -43.34 -3.61 -39.91
CA LEU A 170 -43.82 -2.32 -40.35
C LEU A 170 -44.73 -2.59 -41.55
N GLY A 171 -45.97 -2.10 -41.44
CA GLY A 171 -46.99 -2.17 -42.48
C GLY A 171 -46.73 -1.23 -43.65
#